data_AF-A0A936KRW6-F1
#
_entry.id   AF-A0A936KRW6-F1
#
_cell.length_a   1.000
_cell.length_b   1.000
_cell.length_c   1.000
_cell.angle_alpha   90.00
_cell.angle_beta   90.00
_cell.angle_gamma   90.00
#
_symmetry.space_group_name_H-M   'P 1'
#
loop_
_entity.id
_entity.type
_entity.pdbx_description
1 polymer ?
#
loop_
_entity_poly.entity_id
_entity_poly.type
_entity_poly.pdbx_seq_one_letter_code
_entity_poly.pdbx_strand_id
1 'polypeptide(L)'
;MEQTFPCTVCGAPNEAEAGAVRMACAYCGANLTIPKNLRTKAKPATITPPKAKPAIHLEAEAPDLIRKAQPIAIKAWNLYAAWTWIRWLLPTCLTLFVIGIILCVALGALPFVFGLFR
;
A
#
# COMPACT_ATOMS: atom_id res chain seq x y z
N MET A 1 -20.31 47.90 -6.11
CA MET A 1 -19.48 48.65 -7.06
C MET A 1 -18.41 47.70 -7.56
N GLU A 2 -18.75 46.84 -8.51
CA GLU A 2 -17.77 46.05 -9.26
C GLU A 2 -16.79 47.00 -9.95
N GLN A 3 -15.49 46.84 -9.68
CA GLN A 3 -14.45 47.64 -10.34
C GLN A 3 -13.89 46.83 -11.52
N THR A 4 -14.34 47.19 -12.72
CA THR A 4 -13.94 46.59 -13.99
C THR A 4 -12.68 47.27 -14.56
N PHE A 5 -11.77 46.51 -15.16
CA PHE A 5 -10.59 47.03 -15.86
C PHE A 5 -10.34 46.30 -17.19
N PRO A 6 -9.74 46.98 -18.19
CA PRO A 6 -9.49 46.38 -19.50
C PRO A 6 -8.32 45.39 -19.46
N CYS A 7 -8.48 44.28 -20.18
CA CYS A 7 -7.40 43.33 -20.46
C CYS A 7 -6.33 43.93 -21.37
N THR A 8 -5.05 43.80 -21.01
CA THR A 8 -3.93 44.31 -21.82
C THR A 8 -3.68 43.51 -23.11
N VAL A 9 -4.28 42.32 -23.24
CA VAL A 9 -4.09 41.42 -24.40
C VAL A 9 -5.25 41.51 -25.38
N CYS A 10 -6.49 41.50 -24.90
CA CYS A 10 -7.68 41.49 -25.77
C CYS A 10 -8.60 42.71 -25.61
N GLY A 11 -8.31 43.63 -24.69
CA GLY A 11 -9.14 44.81 -24.42
C GLY A 11 -10.44 44.53 -23.66
N ALA A 12 -10.79 43.27 -23.41
CA ALA A 12 -12.05 42.91 -22.76
C ALA A 12 -12.13 43.41 -21.30
N PRO A 13 -13.33 43.82 -20.83
CA PRO A 13 -13.54 44.23 -19.44
C PRO A 13 -13.47 43.03 -18.50
N ASN A 14 -12.56 43.02 -17.53
CA ASN A 14 -12.47 42.00 -16.48
C ASN A 14 -12.75 42.61 -15.11
N GLU A 15 -13.39 41.86 -14.23
CA GLU A 15 -13.66 42.27 -12.85
C GLU A 15 -12.50 41.85 -11.94
N ALA A 16 -12.07 42.72 -11.03
CA ALA A 16 -10.96 42.42 -10.13
C ALA A 16 -11.33 41.34 -9.10
N GLU A 17 -10.59 40.24 -9.10
CA GLU A 17 -10.72 39.18 -8.10
C GLU A 17 -10.18 39.65 -6.74
N ALA A 18 -11.03 39.61 -5.71
CA ALA A 18 -10.70 40.11 -4.38
C ALA A 18 -9.59 39.26 -3.73
N GLY A 19 -8.55 39.94 -3.21
CA GLY A 19 -7.41 39.28 -2.56
C GLY A 19 -6.37 38.68 -3.51
N ALA A 20 -6.60 38.71 -4.82
CA ALA A 20 -5.63 38.25 -5.81
C ALA A 20 -4.78 39.41 -6.35
N VAL A 21 -3.53 39.11 -6.72
CA VAL A 21 -2.64 40.05 -7.44
C VAL A 21 -2.66 39.80 -8.94
N ARG A 22 -2.95 38.55 -9.33
CA ARG A 22 -3.03 38.09 -10.72
C ARG A 22 -4.28 37.25 -10.87
N MET A 23 -4.92 37.35 -12.03
CA MET A 23 -6.08 36.55 -12.40
C MET A 23 -6.02 36.22 -13.89
N ALA A 24 -6.70 35.16 -14.30
CA ALA A 24 -6.88 34.86 -15.72
C ALA A 24 -7.98 35.76 -16.31
N CYS A 25 -7.79 36.21 -17.54
CA CYS A 25 -8.83 36.91 -18.29
C CYS A 25 -9.98 35.95 -18.60
N ALA A 26 -11.21 36.30 -18.25
CA ALA A 26 -12.40 35.48 -18.52
C ALA A 26 -12.69 35.30 -20.01
N TYR A 27 -12.09 36.12 -20.88
CA TYR A 27 -12.34 36.15 -22.31
C TYR A 27 -11.24 35.47 -23.13
N CYS A 28 -9.98 35.83 -22.89
CA CYS A 28 -8.85 35.32 -23.67
C CYS A 28 -7.94 34.36 -22.89
N GLY A 29 -8.18 34.13 -21.60
CA GLY A 29 -7.37 33.25 -20.75
C GLY A 29 -5.97 33.79 -20.40
N ALA A 30 -5.58 34.96 -20.89
CA ALA A 30 -4.30 35.56 -20.57
C ALA A 30 -4.18 35.88 -19.06
N ASN A 31 -2.99 35.66 -18.49
CA ASN A 31 -2.71 36.03 -17.11
C ASN A 31 -2.55 37.55 -16.98
N LEU A 32 -3.49 38.20 -16.31
CA LEU A 32 -3.52 39.64 -16.08
C LEU A 32 -3.09 39.96 -14.65
N THR A 33 -2.43 41.10 -14.47
CA THR A 33 -2.10 41.63 -13.14
C THR A 33 -3.14 42.68 -12.76
N ILE A 34 -3.82 42.49 -11.63
CA ILE A 34 -4.87 43.41 -11.16
C ILE A 34 -4.21 44.76 -10.79
N PRO A 35 -4.73 45.90 -11.26
CA PRO A 35 -4.22 47.24 -10.91
C PRO A 35 -4.25 47.50 -9.40
N LYS A 36 -3.25 48.19 -8.84
CA LYS A 36 -3.11 48.39 -7.38
C LYS A 36 -4.34 49.04 -6.73
N ASN A 37 -5.01 49.95 -7.43
CA ASN A 37 -6.22 50.64 -7.00
C ASN A 37 -7.45 49.72 -6.91
N LEU A 38 -7.42 48.57 -7.60
CA LEU A 38 -8.53 47.60 -7.66
C LEU A 38 -8.30 46.38 -6.78
N ARG A 39 -7.12 46.24 -6.19
CA ARG A 39 -6.78 45.15 -5.28
C ARG A 39 -7.50 45.36 -3.95
N THR A 40 -8.72 44.86 -3.85
CA THR A 40 -9.42 44.76 -2.57
C THR A 40 -8.75 43.68 -1.73
N LYS A 41 -8.51 43.98 -0.44
CA LYS A 41 -8.05 42.96 0.50
C LYS A 41 -9.15 41.91 0.63
N ALA A 42 -8.82 40.63 0.49
CA ALA A 42 -9.77 39.57 0.84
C ALA A 42 -10.25 39.82 2.27
N LYS A 43 -11.58 39.85 2.45
CA LYS A 43 -12.15 39.70 3.79
C LYS A 43 -11.58 38.40 4.35
N PRO A 44 -10.95 38.39 5.53
CA PRO A 44 -10.46 37.15 6.11
C PRO A 44 -11.64 36.19 6.19
N ALA A 45 -11.62 35.15 5.35
CA ALA A 45 -12.45 34.00 5.59
C ALA A 45 -12.00 33.50 6.96
N THR A 46 -12.91 33.50 7.93
CA THR A 46 -12.71 32.83 9.21
C THR A 46 -12.14 31.45 8.90
N ILE A 47 -10.86 31.29 9.16
CA ILE A 47 -10.16 30.02 9.05
C ILE A 47 -10.72 29.22 10.24
N THR A 48 -11.87 28.57 10.06
CA THR A 48 -12.14 27.42 10.89
C THR A 48 -11.02 26.43 10.57
N PRO A 49 -10.15 26.08 11.54
CA PRO A 49 -9.16 25.05 11.29
C PRO A 49 -9.90 23.82 10.76
N PRO A 50 -9.38 23.14 9.72
CA PRO A 50 -9.96 21.88 9.29
C PRO A 50 -10.00 20.99 10.52
N LYS A 51 -11.21 20.60 10.92
CA LYS A 51 -11.49 19.75 12.08
C LYS A 51 -10.79 18.42 11.82
N ALA A 52 -9.52 18.32 12.17
CA ALA A 52 -8.79 17.07 12.25
C ALA A 52 -9.60 16.22 13.23
N LYS A 53 -10.23 15.16 12.70
CA LYS A 53 -10.91 14.18 13.53
C LYS A 53 -9.93 13.75 14.64
N PRO A 54 -10.32 13.80 15.92
CA PRO A 54 -9.42 13.46 17.01
C PRO A 54 -8.95 12.01 16.86
N ALA A 55 -7.63 11.81 16.97
CA ALA A 55 -6.94 10.52 16.88
C ALA A 55 -7.40 9.47 17.92
N ILE A 56 -8.29 9.85 18.84
CA ILE A 56 -8.81 9.01 19.92
C ILE A 56 -9.61 7.80 19.40
N HIS A 57 -10.28 7.92 18.24
CA HIS A 57 -11.02 6.78 17.67
C HIS A 57 -10.13 5.75 16.95
N LEU A 58 -8.94 6.11 16.48
CA LEU A 58 -8.04 5.16 15.82
C LEU A 58 -7.40 4.19 16.83
N GLU A 59 -7.07 4.67 18.03
CA GLU A 59 -6.39 3.86 19.06
C GLU A 59 -7.32 2.77 19.65
N ALA A 60 -8.63 3.07 19.73
CA ALA A 60 -9.64 2.14 20.24
C ALA A 60 -10.05 1.06 19.22
N GLU A 61 -9.93 1.33 17.92
CA GLU A 61 -10.31 0.40 16.84
C GLU A 61 -9.13 -0.52 16.42
N ALA A 62 -7.90 -0.15 16.77
CA ALA A 62 -6.69 -0.96 16.55
C ALA A 62 -6.75 -2.39 17.14
N PRO A 63 -7.16 -2.63 18.40
CA PRO A 63 -7.23 -3.99 18.94
C PRO A 63 -8.29 -4.86 18.25
N ASP A 64 -9.41 -4.27 17.83
CA ASP A 64 -10.49 -5.00 17.14
C ASP A 64 -10.11 -5.36 15.70
N LEU A 65 -9.37 -4.48 15.01
CA LEU A 65 -8.80 -4.79 13.70
C LEU A 65 -7.75 -5.91 13.77
N ILE A 66 -6.90 -5.89 14.81
CA ILE A 66 -5.93 -6.97 15.05
C ILE A 66 -6.67 -8.29 15.34
N ARG A 67 -7.72 -8.27 16.18
CA ARG A 67 -8.52 -9.45 16.51
C ARG A 67 -9.23 -10.03 15.28
N LYS A 68 -9.73 -9.18 14.39
CA LYS A 68 -10.38 -9.59 13.13
C LYS A 68 -9.39 -10.14 12.09
N ALA A 69 -8.12 -9.74 12.15
CA ALA A 69 -7.06 -10.25 11.27
C ALA A 69 -6.48 -11.61 11.73
N GLN A 70 -6.60 -11.97 13.01
CA GLN A 70 -6.11 -13.25 13.54
C GLN A 70 -6.51 -14.50 12.76
N PRO A 71 -7.78 -14.72 12.35
CA PRO A 71 -8.17 -15.94 11.65
C PRO A 71 -7.48 -16.11 10.29
N ILE A 72 -7.07 -15.00 9.64
CA ILE A 72 -6.33 -15.04 8.37
C ILE A 72 -4.88 -15.44 8.64
N ALA A 73 -4.26 -14.83 9.65
CA ALA A 73 -2.90 -15.14 10.06
C ALA A 73 -2.75 -16.61 10.51
N ILE A 74 -3.72 -17.14 11.27
CA ILE A 74 -3.71 -18.53 11.74
C ILE A 74 -3.86 -19.51 10.57
N LYS A 75 -4.75 -19.23 9.61
CA LYS A 75 -4.92 -20.09 8.42
C LYS A 75 -3.65 -20.11 7.57
N ALA A 76 -3.03 -18.94 7.34
CA ALA A 76 -1.77 -18.84 6.60
C ALA A 76 -0.63 -19.58 7.33
N TRP A 77 -0.56 -19.43 8.65
CA TRP A 77 0.43 -20.12 9.48
C TRP A 77 0.27 -21.63 9.44
N ASN A 78 -0.95 -22.15 9.59
CA ASN A 78 -1.20 -23.59 9.55
C ASN A 78 -0.89 -24.18 8.16
N LEU A 79 -1.20 -23.47 7.08
CA LEU A 79 -0.87 -23.91 5.73
C LEU A 79 0.65 -23.95 5.50
N TYR A 80 1.35 -22.92 5.98
CA TYR A 80 2.81 -22.85 5.90
C TYR A 80 3.48 -23.95 6.73
N ALA A 81 3.02 -24.16 7.97
CA ALA A 81 3.52 -25.21 8.85
C ALA A 81 3.28 -26.61 8.26
N ALA A 82 2.11 -26.85 7.65
CA ALA A 82 1.83 -28.12 6.96
C ALA A 82 2.77 -28.32 5.76
N TRP A 83 2.99 -27.28 4.96
CA TRP A 83 3.87 -27.36 3.80
C TRP A 83 5.34 -27.60 4.19
N THR A 84 5.83 -26.94 5.25
CA THR A 84 7.20 -27.15 5.74
C THR A 84 7.39 -28.57 6.27
N TRP A 85 6.41 -29.10 7.01
CA TRP A 85 6.41 -30.49 7.44
C TRP A 85 6.41 -31.47 6.28
N ILE A 86 5.54 -31.30 5.28
CA ILE A 86 5.51 -32.16 4.10
C ILE A 86 6.86 -32.13 3.37
N ARG A 87 7.44 -30.94 3.19
CA ARG A 87 8.72 -30.75 2.50
C ARG A 87 9.88 -31.45 3.20
N TRP A 88 9.84 -31.60 4.52
CA TRP A 88 10.88 -32.29 5.30
C TRP A 88 10.58 -33.78 5.51
N LEU A 89 9.33 -34.14 5.77
CA LEU A 89 8.96 -35.49 6.15
C LEU A 89 8.93 -36.45 4.95
N LEU A 90 8.56 -35.96 3.76
CA LEU A 90 8.58 -36.73 2.52
C LEU A 90 10.00 -37.23 2.14
N PRO A 91 11.04 -36.38 2.03
CA PRO A 91 12.39 -36.84 1.71
C PRO A 91 13.00 -37.70 2.82
N THR A 92 12.70 -37.41 4.09
CA THR A 92 13.22 -38.22 5.22
C THR A 92 12.62 -39.62 5.21
N CYS A 93 11.32 -39.75 4.94
CA CYS A 93 10.67 -41.06 4.84
C CYS A 93 11.21 -41.85 3.63
N LEU A 94 11.38 -41.19 2.47
CA LEU A 94 11.89 -41.84 1.26
C LEU A 94 13.34 -42.30 1.43
N THR A 95 14.19 -41.49 2.06
CA THR A 95 15.59 -41.88 2.34
C THR A 95 15.67 -43.07 3.30
N LEU A 96 14.87 -43.10 4.36
CA LEU A 96 14.80 -44.26 5.26
C LEU A 96 14.33 -45.53 4.54
N PHE A 97 13.35 -45.41 3.65
CA PHE A 97 12.86 -46.54 2.84
C PHE A 97 13.96 -47.10 1.92
N VAL A 98 14.70 -46.23 1.23
CA VAL A 98 15.83 -46.63 0.36
C VAL A 98 16.94 -47.30 1.18
N ILE A 99 17.29 -46.75 2.35
CA ILE A 99 18.28 -47.37 3.24
C ILE A 99 17.83 -48.76 3.69
N GLY A 100 16.55 -48.92 4.03
CA GLY A 100 15.96 -50.22 4.37
C GLY A 100 16.08 -51.25 3.23
N ILE A 101 15.79 -50.84 1.99
CA ILE A 101 15.97 -51.71 0.81
C ILE A 101 17.44 -52.12 0.64
N ILE A 102 18.37 -51.17 0.75
CA ILE A 102 19.80 -51.43 0.58
C ILE A 102 20.28 -52.43 1.65
N LEU A 103 19.85 -52.28 2.91
CA LEU A 103 20.19 -53.20 3.98
C LEU A 103 19.62 -54.60 3.74
N CYS A 104 18.36 -54.71 3.30
CA CYS A 104 17.75 -55.99 2.95
C CYS A 104 18.51 -56.70 1.81
N VAL A 105 18.88 -55.96 0.75
CA VAL A 105 19.64 -56.53 -0.37
C VAL A 105 21.04 -56.93 0.06
N ALA A 106 21.73 -56.11 0.85
CA ALA A 106 23.07 -56.43 1.36
C ALA A 106 23.06 -57.68 2.24
N LEU A 107 22.11 -57.78 3.18
CA LEU A 107 21.94 -58.95 4.05
C LEU A 107 21.48 -60.20 3.29
N GLY A 108 20.66 -60.05 2.26
CA GLY A 108 20.21 -61.16 1.42
C GLY A 108 21.28 -61.64 0.42
N ALA A 109 22.13 -60.76 -0.08
CA ALA A 109 23.22 -61.10 -0.99
C ALA A 109 24.44 -61.67 -0.25
N LEU A 110 24.67 -61.28 1.01
CA LEU A 110 25.73 -61.81 1.86
C LEU A 110 25.80 -63.35 1.87
N PRO A 111 24.73 -64.12 2.17
CA PRO A 111 24.77 -65.58 2.15
C PRO A 111 24.98 -66.16 0.75
N PHE A 112 24.47 -65.49 -0.30
CA PHE A 112 24.69 -65.93 -1.69
C PHE A 112 26.15 -65.78 -2.11
N VAL A 113 26.78 -64.65 -1.77
CA VAL A 113 28.19 -64.39 -2.03
C VAL A 113 29.08 -65.31 -1.19
N PHE A 114 28.82 -65.45 0.12
CA PHE A 114 29.58 -66.37 0.98
C PHE A 114 29.45 -67.84 0.56
N GLY A 115 28.31 -68.25 -0.01
CA GLY A 115 28.13 -69.59 -0.58
C GLY A 115 28.85 -69.80 -1.91
N LEU A 116 29.09 -68.75 -2.70
CA LEU A 116 29.85 -68.80 -3.96
C LEU A 116 31.37 -68.85 -3.74
N PHE A 117 31.84 -68.33 -2.60
CA PHE A 117 33.24 -68.32 -2.18
C PHE A 117 33.64 -69.52 -1.30
N ARG A 118 32.73 -70.46 -1.03
CA ARG A 118 32.97 -71.69 -0.27
C ARG A 118 32.96 -72.91 -1.20
#